data_AF-A0A3D2M7M8-F1
#
_entry.id   AF-A0A3D2M7M8-F1
#
_cell.length_a   1.000
_cell.length_b   1.000
_cell.length_c   1.000
_cell.angle_alpha   90.00
_cell.angle_beta   90.00
_cell.angle_gamma   90.00
#
_symmetry.space_group_name_H-M   'P 1'
#
loop_
_entity.id
_entity.type
_entity.pdbx_description
1 polymer ?
#
loop_
_entity_poly.entity_id
_entity_poly.type
_entity_poly.pdbx_seq_one_letter_code
_entity_poly.pdbx_strand_id
1 'polypeptide(L)'
;MAVTGADLLIGLYSLIYTHDGSGFNRRDGMIRIGRRFRSPFVAPFYEFDPVMQLQVTPHGGHDYVLWLHHRYSDTKVCLAMKMHSLGLDKANIYAFWDTLQRYMDVEQPLPDLPVLEQSRHLDPFFAAHDAAIGRPERYWRDLNVQQWKRSSARQLREQLASHPWQQQPCILQARIDPGLNVEAYYRRQQARGIQATSYDSDFDSAKGTFGSEH
;
A
#
# COMPACT_ATOMS: atom_id res chain seq x y z
N MET A 1 -13.81 -19.20 -31.60
CA MET A 1 -13.41 -18.70 -30.26
C MET A 1 -13.21 -17.20 -30.39
N ALA A 2 -14.24 -16.43 -30.06
CA ALA A 2 -14.23 -14.98 -30.25
C ALA A 2 -13.43 -14.33 -29.13
N VAL A 3 -12.24 -13.82 -29.45
CA VAL A 3 -11.53 -12.84 -28.62
C VAL A 3 -12.39 -11.58 -28.70
N THR A 4 -13.19 -11.34 -27.67
CA THR A 4 -14.05 -10.16 -27.59
C THR A 4 -13.16 -8.92 -27.52
N GLY A 5 -13.52 -7.85 -28.23
CA GLY A 5 -12.69 -6.64 -28.35
C GLY A 5 -12.26 -6.00 -27.01
N ALA A 6 -12.91 -6.36 -25.90
CA ALA A 6 -12.48 -6.00 -24.55
C ALA A 6 -11.12 -6.60 -24.18
N ASP A 7 -10.84 -7.86 -24.53
CA ASP A 7 -9.57 -8.53 -24.22
C ASP A 7 -8.42 -7.93 -25.04
N LEU A 8 -8.68 -7.54 -26.30
CA LEU A 8 -7.72 -6.81 -27.14
C LEU A 8 -7.43 -5.42 -26.55
N LEU A 9 -8.47 -4.72 -26.09
CA LEU A 9 -8.33 -3.40 -25.46
C LEU A 9 -7.60 -3.49 -24.11
N ILE A 10 -7.86 -4.54 -23.31
CA ILE A 10 -7.14 -4.81 -22.06
C ILE A 10 -5.68 -5.18 -22.36
N GLY A 11 -5.43 -5.97 -23.41
CA GLY A 11 -4.07 -6.32 -23.86
C GLY A 11 -3.28 -5.12 -24.36
N LEU A 12 -3.89 -4.28 -25.19
CA LEU A 12 -3.33 -2.99 -25.65
C LEU A 12 -3.12 -2.04 -24.46
N TYR A 13 -4.10 -1.94 -23.55
CA TYR A 13 -3.96 -1.17 -22.33
C TYR A 13 -2.77 -1.66 -21.50
N SER A 14 -2.62 -2.97 -21.29
CA SER A 14 -1.50 -3.53 -20.53
C SER A 14 -0.13 -3.34 -21.21
N LEU A 15 -0.09 -3.24 -22.54
CA LEU A 15 1.13 -2.95 -23.31
C LEU A 15 1.54 -1.47 -23.23
N ILE A 16 0.57 -0.57 -23.05
CA ILE A 16 0.77 0.89 -23.04
C ILE A 16 0.88 1.42 -21.61
N TYR A 17 0.24 0.76 -20.64
CA TYR A 17 0.24 1.15 -19.24
C TYR A 17 1.48 0.59 -18.54
N THR A 18 2.62 1.21 -18.83
CA THR A 18 3.75 1.21 -17.90
C THR A 18 3.24 1.69 -16.55
N HIS A 19 3.57 0.98 -15.45
CA HIS A 19 3.24 1.35 -14.08
C HIS A 19 3.16 2.87 -13.92
N ASP A 20 2.08 3.38 -13.33
CA ASP A 20 1.80 4.81 -13.17
C ASP A 20 2.83 5.56 -12.31
N GLY A 21 3.94 4.92 -11.94
CA GLY A 21 4.96 5.40 -11.02
C GLY A 21 4.51 5.38 -9.57
N SER A 22 3.30 4.86 -9.28
CA SER A 22 2.82 4.73 -7.92
C SER A 22 3.40 3.48 -7.25
N GLY A 23 3.78 3.62 -5.99
CA GLY A 23 4.39 2.52 -5.25
C GLY A 23 4.83 2.88 -3.85
N PHE A 24 4.91 1.86 -3.01
CA PHE A 24 5.44 1.92 -1.66
C PHE A 24 6.92 1.56 -1.68
N ASN A 25 7.79 2.51 -1.36
CA ASN A 25 9.24 2.31 -1.41
C ASN A 25 9.76 2.05 0.00
N ARG A 26 9.97 0.77 0.32
CA ARG A 26 10.52 0.34 1.63
C ARG A 26 11.86 1.00 1.94
N ARG A 27 12.78 1.08 0.96
CA ARG A 27 14.15 1.61 1.16
C ARG A 27 14.18 3.05 1.65
N ASP A 28 13.31 3.89 1.10
CA ASP A 28 13.30 5.32 1.40
C ASP A 28 12.17 5.69 2.39
N GLY A 29 11.26 4.77 2.69
CA GLY A 29 10.05 5.02 3.49
C GLY A 29 8.98 5.88 2.80
N MET A 30 9.10 6.10 1.48
CA MET A 30 8.27 7.06 0.73
C MET A 30 7.16 6.36 -0.06
N ILE A 31 5.96 6.95 -0.03
CA ILE A 31 4.88 6.64 -0.95
C ILE A 31 5.00 7.56 -2.16
N ARG A 32 5.02 6.97 -3.37
CA ARG A 32 4.90 7.70 -4.64
C ARG A 32 3.51 7.45 -5.21
N ILE A 33 2.83 8.49 -5.66
CA ILE A 33 1.51 8.41 -6.27
C ILE A 33 1.57 9.11 -7.62
N GLY A 34 1.46 8.33 -8.69
CA GLY A 34 1.33 8.84 -10.04
C GLY A 34 0.10 9.72 -10.20
N ARG A 35 0.26 10.89 -10.81
CA ARG A 35 -0.84 11.79 -11.14
C ARG A 35 -0.87 12.02 -12.64
N ARG A 36 -2.07 12.02 -13.22
CA ARG A 36 -2.21 12.27 -14.66
C ARG A 36 -1.90 13.74 -14.94
N PHE A 37 -0.97 13.98 -15.86
CA PHE A 37 -0.53 15.32 -16.29
C PHE A 37 0.06 16.21 -15.18
N ARG A 38 0.49 15.63 -14.05
CA ARG A 38 1.18 16.34 -12.95
C ARG A 38 2.38 15.54 -12.48
N SER A 39 3.29 16.20 -11.76
CA SER A 39 4.36 15.51 -11.05
C SER A 39 3.78 14.48 -10.07
N PRO A 40 4.45 13.33 -9.88
CA PRO A 40 4.02 12.36 -8.88
C PRO A 40 4.05 12.99 -7.49
N PHE A 41 3.06 12.65 -6.68
CA PHE A 41 3.06 13.05 -5.29
C PHE A 41 3.93 12.10 -4.48
N VAL A 42 4.84 12.65 -3.70
CA VAL A 42 5.80 11.89 -2.92
C VAL A 42 5.70 12.36 -1.48
N ALA A 43 5.37 11.46 -0.56
CA ALA A 43 5.34 11.78 0.87
C ALA A 43 5.77 10.56 1.71
N PRO A 44 6.39 10.78 2.88
CA PRO A 44 6.70 9.72 3.82
C PRO A 44 5.46 8.92 4.24
N PHE A 45 5.59 7.60 4.40
CA PHE A 45 4.48 6.71 4.77
C PHE A 45 3.84 7.07 6.11
N TYR A 46 4.63 7.54 7.07
CA TYR A 46 4.14 7.89 8.41
C TYR A 46 3.26 9.15 8.43
N GLU A 47 3.16 9.89 7.32
CA GLU A 47 2.26 11.05 7.16
C GLU A 47 0.85 10.64 6.69
N PHE A 48 0.62 9.35 6.43
CA PHE A 48 -0.67 8.84 5.97
C PHE A 48 -1.45 8.16 7.09
N ASP A 49 -2.72 8.52 7.23
CA ASP A 49 -3.65 7.91 8.17
C ASP A 49 -4.50 6.84 7.50
N PRO A 50 -4.53 5.61 8.04
CA PRO A 50 -5.35 4.52 7.52
C PRO A 50 -6.79 4.69 7.97
N VAL A 51 -7.72 4.68 7.02
CA VAL A 51 -9.16 4.72 7.26
C VAL A 51 -9.79 3.49 6.63
N MET A 52 -10.44 2.68 7.46
CA MET A 52 -11.24 1.56 7.00
C MET A 52 -12.67 2.05 6.73
N GLN A 53 -13.11 1.94 5.48
CA GLN A 53 -14.45 2.32 5.05
C GLN A 53 -15.28 1.07 4.72
N LEU A 54 -16.52 1.04 5.22
CA LEU A 54 -17.52 0.05 4.80
C LEU A 54 -18.14 0.50 3.47
N GLN A 55 -18.04 -0.35 2.45
CA GLN A 55 -18.65 -0.13 1.14
C GLN A 55 -19.80 -1.12 0.94
N VAL A 56 -21.01 -0.60 0.79
CA VAL A 56 -22.19 -1.42 0.53
C VAL A 56 -22.25 -1.73 -0.96
N THR A 57 -22.34 -3.00 -1.30
CA THR A 57 -22.46 -3.47 -2.69
C THR A 57 -23.90 -3.31 -3.18
N PRO A 58 -24.14 -3.15 -4.50
CA PRO A 58 -25.49 -2.99 -5.06
C PRO A 58 -26.47 -4.13 -4.74
N HIS A 59 -25.97 -5.31 -4.36
CA HIS A 59 -26.78 -6.49 -4.03
C HIS A 59 -26.98 -6.71 -2.52
N GLY A 60 -26.69 -5.69 -1.68
CA GLY A 60 -26.90 -5.75 -0.23
C GLY A 60 -25.78 -6.46 0.54
N GLY A 61 -24.70 -6.88 -0.13
CA GLY A 61 -23.46 -7.28 0.53
C GLY A 61 -22.66 -6.07 1.04
N HIS A 62 -21.63 -6.32 1.83
CA HIS A 62 -20.75 -5.27 2.34
C HIS A 62 -19.29 -5.71 2.24
N ASP A 63 -18.45 -4.78 1.82
CA ASP A 63 -17.01 -4.95 1.69
C ASP A 63 -16.30 -3.91 2.55
N TYR A 64 -15.10 -4.21 3.00
CA TYR A 64 -14.23 -3.23 3.63
C TYR A 64 -13.14 -2.78 2.67
N VAL A 65 -12.89 -1.47 2.65
CA VAL A 65 -11.87 -0.83 1.83
C VAL A 65 -10.92 -0.05 2.73
N LEU A 66 -9.62 -0.18 2.46
CA LEU A 66 -8.60 0.60 3.16
C LEU A 66 -8.20 1.83 2.33
N TRP A 67 -8.37 3.00 2.94
CA TRP A 67 -7.93 4.29 2.42
C TRP A 67 -6.73 4.80 3.19
N LEU A 68 -5.80 5.44 2.51
CA LEU A 68 -4.72 6.21 3.12
C LEU A 68 -4.97 7.69 2.86
N HIS A 69 -5.16 8.46 3.92
CA HIS A 69 -5.35 9.91 3.87
C HIS A 69 -4.05 10.61 4.24
N HIS A 70 -3.54 11.46 3.37
CA HIS A 70 -2.38 12.27 3.72
C HIS A 70 -2.79 13.36 4.73
N ARG A 71 -2.06 13.49 5.84
CA ARG A 71 -2.42 14.43 6.93
C ARG A 71 -2.42 15.89 6.51
N TYR A 72 -1.50 16.26 5.64
CA TYR A 72 -1.23 17.66 5.31
C TYR A 72 -1.82 18.10 3.97
N SER A 73 -2.43 17.22 3.19
CA SER A 73 -2.98 17.54 1.87
C SER A 73 -4.29 16.80 1.65
N ASP A 74 -5.08 17.22 0.66
CA ASP A 74 -6.30 16.49 0.25
C ASP A 74 -6.02 15.18 -0.55
N THR A 75 -4.75 14.78 -0.64
CA THR A 75 -4.36 13.52 -1.29
C THR A 75 -4.85 12.32 -0.48
N LYS A 76 -5.65 11.46 -1.14
CA LYS A 76 -6.08 10.17 -0.60
C LYS A 76 -5.82 9.05 -1.60
N VAL A 77 -5.48 7.87 -1.09
CA VAL A 77 -5.22 6.67 -1.90
C VAL A 77 -6.16 5.57 -1.47
N CYS A 78 -6.93 5.05 -2.42
CA CYS A 78 -7.68 3.82 -2.25
C CYS A 78 -6.77 2.63 -2.54
N LEU A 79 -6.62 1.71 -1.57
CA LEU A 79 -5.82 0.50 -1.77
C LEU A 79 -6.63 -0.65 -2.37
N ALA A 80 -7.96 -0.58 -2.37
CA ALA A 80 -8.80 -1.55 -3.04
C ALA A 80 -8.54 -1.53 -4.55
N MET A 81 -8.57 -2.72 -5.15
CA MET A 81 -8.26 -3.00 -6.56
C MET A 81 -6.82 -2.71 -7.01
N LYS A 82 -6.07 -1.89 -6.26
CA LYS A 82 -4.64 -1.63 -6.50
C LYS A 82 -3.73 -2.61 -5.78
N MET A 83 -4.00 -2.87 -4.50
CA MET A 83 -3.14 -3.70 -3.63
C MET A 83 -3.88 -4.85 -2.97
N HIS A 84 -5.20 -4.72 -2.79
CA HIS A 84 -6.02 -5.80 -2.27
C HIS A 84 -7.34 -5.91 -3.04
N SER A 85 -7.91 -7.11 -3.06
CA SER A 85 -9.22 -7.36 -3.69
C SER A 85 -10.33 -6.60 -2.96
N LEU A 86 -11.36 -6.22 -3.71
CA LEU A 86 -12.65 -5.85 -3.12
C LEU A 86 -13.23 -7.08 -2.38
N GLY A 87 -13.91 -6.83 -1.25
CA GLY A 87 -14.52 -7.89 -0.45
C GLY A 87 -13.63 -8.55 0.59
N LEU A 88 -12.59 -7.86 1.09
CA LEU A 88 -11.94 -8.30 2.32
C LEU A 88 -12.87 -8.09 3.51
N ASP A 89 -12.92 -9.07 4.39
CA ASP A 89 -13.55 -8.92 5.70
C ASP A 89 -12.70 -8.00 6.60
N LYS A 90 -13.30 -7.59 7.72
CA LYS A 90 -12.65 -6.69 8.69
C LYS A 90 -11.31 -7.24 9.21
N ALA A 91 -11.23 -8.54 9.50
CA ALA A 91 -10.02 -9.16 10.04
C ALA A 91 -8.88 -9.19 9.01
N ASN A 92 -9.20 -9.50 7.75
CA ASN A 92 -8.24 -9.49 6.67
C ASN A 92 -7.78 -8.07 6.32
N ILE A 93 -8.63 -7.03 6.47
CA ILE A 93 -8.19 -5.64 6.35
C ILE A 93 -7.17 -5.28 7.43
N TYR A 94 -7.38 -5.72 8.68
CA TYR A 94 -6.39 -5.50 9.73
C TYR A 94 -5.08 -6.24 9.47
N ALA A 95 -5.16 -7.50 9.03
CA ALA A 95 -3.99 -8.28 8.64
C ALA A 95 -3.23 -7.64 7.47
N PHE A 96 -3.96 -7.11 6.48
CA PHE A 96 -3.39 -6.41 5.34
C PHE A 96 -2.71 -5.11 5.78
N TRP A 97 -3.32 -4.34 6.69
CA TRP A 97 -2.70 -3.14 7.24
C TRP A 97 -1.41 -3.44 8.03
N ASP A 98 -1.43 -4.47 8.88
CA ASP A 98 -0.24 -4.95 9.61
C ASP A 98 0.87 -5.41 8.64
N THR A 99 0.50 -6.15 7.60
CA THR A 99 1.40 -6.57 6.51
C THR A 99 2.05 -5.35 5.82
N LEU A 100 1.26 -4.33 5.50
CA LEU A 100 1.75 -3.12 4.84
C LEU A 100 2.69 -2.32 5.75
N GLN A 101 2.36 -2.22 7.05
CA GLN A 101 3.25 -1.60 8.04
C GLN A 101 4.59 -2.32 8.12
N ARG A 102 4.61 -3.65 8.27
CA ARG A 102 5.85 -4.45 8.29
C ARG A 102 6.64 -4.34 7.00
N TYR A 103 5.95 -4.24 5.86
CA TYR A 103 6.59 -4.01 4.58
C TYR A 103 7.29 -2.64 4.52
N MET A 104 6.72 -1.60 5.11
CA MET A 104 7.34 -0.27 5.18
C MET A 104 8.39 -0.13 6.29
N ASP A 105 8.38 -1.01 7.29
CA ASP A 105 9.39 -1.04 8.36
C ASP A 105 10.66 -1.79 7.94
N VAL A 106 11.77 -1.07 7.76
CA VAL A 106 13.05 -1.68 7.39
C VAL A 106 13.62 -2.56 8.51
N GLU A 107 13.27 -2.28 9.76
CA GLU A 107 13.80 -3.00 10.93
C GLU A 107 13.14 -4.38 11.12
N GLN A 108 11.96 -4.58 10.54
CA GLN A 108 11.20 -5.83 10.68
C GLN A 108 11.34 -6.73 9.45
N PRO A 109 11.17 -8.05 9.61
CA PRO A 109 11.04 -8.93 8.47
C PRO A 109 9.77 -8.59 7.64
N LEU A 110 9.93 -8.21 6.36
CA LEU A 110 9.00 -8.32 5.24
C LEU A 110 8.01 -9.47 5.47
N PRO A 111 6.74 -9.18 5.25
CA PRO A 111 5.71 -10.18 5.34
C PRO A 111 5.93 -11.30 4.31
N ASP A 112 5.49 -12.52 4.65
CA ASP A 112 5.50 -13.64 3.71
C ASP A 112 4.36 -13.47 2.70
N LEU A 113 4.69 -12.91 1.54
CA LEU A 113 3.74 -12.68 0.44
C LEU A 113 4.27 -13.31 -0.85
N PRO A 114 3.39 -13.91 -1.69
CA PRO A 114 3.79 -14.45 -2.99
C PRO A 114 4.51 -13.44 -3.89
N VAL A 115 4.08 -12.18 -3.86
CA VAL A 115 4.67 -11.10 -4.69
C VAL A 115 6.11 -10.77 -4.28
N LEU A 116 6.48 -11.01 -3.02
CA LEU A 116 7.81 -10.72 -2.49
C LEU A 116 8.77 -11.90 -2.64
N GLU A 117 8.29 -13.09 -3.01
CA GLU A 117 9.10 -14.31 -3.10
C GLU A 117 10.30 -14.12 -4.03
N GLN A 118 10.11 -13.46 -5.18
CA GLN A 118 11.17 -13.25 -6.16
C GLN A 118 12.28 -12.33 -5.66
N SER A 119 11.96 -11.32 -4.86
CA SER A 119 12.94 -10.36 -4.33
C SER A 119 13.43 -10.71 -2.92
N ARG A 120 12.94 -11.79 -2.33
CA ARG A 120 13.17 -12.14 -0.93
C ARG A 120 14.65 -12.39 -0.62
N HIS A 121 15.37 -13.03 -1.54
CA HIS A 121 16.81 -13.30 -1.42
C HIS A 121 17.69 -12.04 -1.50
N LEU A 122 17.15 -10.92 -1.99
CA LEU A 122 17.90 -9.66 -2.14
C LEU A 122 18.03 -8.89 -0.83
N ASP A 123 17.24 -9.23 0.18
CA ASP A 123 17.23 -8.53 1.44
C ASP A 123 17.89 -9.41 2.53
N PRO A 124 19.03 -8.97 3.11
CA PRO A 124 19.86 -9.79 3.99
C PRO A 124 19.15 -10.19 5.29
N PHE A 125 18.17 -9.40 5.76
CA PHE A 125 17.40 -9.73 6.95
C PHE A 125 16.50 -10.96 6.71
N PHE A 126 15.99 -11.16 5.48
CA PHE A 126 15.18 -12.34 5.13
C PHE A 126 16.02 -13.57 4.99
N ALA A 127 17.16 -13.47 4.31
CA ALA A 127 18.02 -14.62 4.09
C ALA A 127 18.40 -15.29 5.43
N ALA A 128 18.72 -14.48 6.45
CA ALA A 128 19.00 -14.97 7.79
C ALA A 128 17.76 -15.54 8.50
N HIS A 129 16.64 -14.82 8.46
CA HIS A 129 15.39 -15.26 9.10
C HIS A 129 14.85 -16.56 8.48
N ASP A 130 14.80 -16.65 7.15
CA ASP A 130 14.32 -17.82 6.40
C ASP A 130 15.22 -19.05 6.61
N ALA A 131 16.54 -18.85 6.68
CA ALA A 131 17.48 -19.90 7.04
C ALA A 131 17.25 -20.42 8.46
N ALA A 132 16.91 -19.54 9.41
CA ALA A 132 16.63 -19.92 10.79
C ALA A 132 15.34 -20.74 10.93
N ILE A 133 14.30 -20.42 10.15
CA ILE A 133 13.00 -21.15 10.17
C ILE A 133 12.94 -22.32 9.18
N GLY A 134 13.97 -22.50 8.33
CA GLY A 134 14.01 -23.54 7.31
C GLY A 134 12.95 -23.39 6.21
N ARG A 135 12.57 -22.15 5.87
CA ARG A 135 11.55 -21.89 4.83
C ARG A 135 12.09 -22.26 3.44
N PRO A 136 11.34 -23.01 2.61
CA PRO A 136 11.71 -23.25 1.22
C PRO A 136 11.76 -21.96 0.40
N GLU A 137 12.75 -21.81 -0.49
CA GLU A 137 12.91 -20.61 -1.33
C GLU A 137 11.69 -20.37 -2.24
N ARG A 138 11.13 -21.45 -2.81
CA ARG A 138 10.00 -21.45 -3.74
C ARG A 138 8.66 -21.85 -3.10
N TYR A 139 8.48 -21.54 -1.83
CA TYR A 139 7.31 -21.94 -1.05
C TYR A 139 5.98 -21.63 -1.75
N TRP A 140 5.75 -20.39 -2.20
CA TRP A 140 4.49 -19.98 -2.80
C TRP A 140 4.30 -20.57 -4.19
N ARG A 141 5.38 -20.66 -4.98
CA ARG A 141 5.33 -21.28 -6.31
C ARG A 141 4.99 -22.76 -6.27
N ASP A 142 5.52 -23.49 -5.30
CA ASP A 142 5.36 -24.94 -5.20
C ASP A 142 4.17 -25.32 -4.28
N LEU A 143 3.48 -24.31 -3.71
CA LEU A 143 2.30 -24.50 -2.86
C LEU A 143 1.12 -25.10 -3.66
N ASN A 144 0.62 -26.26 -3.23
CA ASN A 144 -0.63 -26.79 -3.74
C ASN A 144 -1.83 -26.03 -3.16
N VAL A 145 -2.36 -25.08 -3.93
CA VAL A 145 -3.48 -24.21 -3.52
C VAL A 145 -4.73 -25.00 -3.10
N GLN A 146 -5.03 -26.13 -3.75
CA GLN A 146 -6.22 -26.93 -3.42
C GLN A 146 -6.06 -27.63 -2.07
N GLN A 147 -4.89 -28.20 -1.81
CA GLN A 147 -4.58 -28.81 -0.52
C GLN A 147 -4.52 -27.76 0.60
N TRP A 148 -3.89 -26.61 0.34
CA TRP A 148 -3.81 -25.51 1.30
C TRP A 148 -5.19 -24.97 1.68
N LYS A 149 -6.10 -24.79 0.71
CA LYS A 149 -7.49 -24.37 0.94
C LYS A 149 -8.25 -25.32 1.86
N ARG A 150 -8.00 -26.63 1.75
CA ARG A 150 -8.68 -27.67 2.55
C ARG A 150 -8.13 -27.83 3.96
N SER A 151 -6.88 -27.42 4.18
CA SER A 151 -6.17 -27.61 5.45
C SER A 151 -5.90 -26.28 6.13
N SER A 152 -4.80 -25.62 5.77
CA SER A 152 -4.27 -24.43 6.45
C SER A 152 -5.16 -23.19 6.33
N ALA A 153 -5.92 -23.03 5.24
CA ALA A 153 -6.70 -21.82 5.01
C ALA A 153 -7.84 -21.61 6.01
N ARG A 154 -8.40 -22.70 6.55
CA ARG A 154 -9.43 -22.60 7.61
C ARG A 154 -8.82 -22.16 8.93
N GLN A 155 -7.72 -22.81 9.32
CA GLN A 155 -6.99 -22.49 10.55
C GLN A 155 -6.51 -21.03 10.53
N LEU A 156 -5.97 -20.56 9.40
CA LEU A 156 -5.55 -19.16 9.25
C LEU A 156 -6.73 -18.19 9.44
N ARG A 157 -7.90 -18.47 8.86
CA ARG A 157 -9.09 -17.64 9.05
C ARG A 157 -9.53 -17.58 10.51
N GLU A 158 -9.52 -18.71 11.19
CA GLU A 158 -9.87 -18.79 12.63
C GLU A 158 -8.85 -18.02 13.49
N GLN A 159 -7.56 -18.11 13.17
CA GLN A 159 -6.50 -17.31 13.82
C GLN A 159 -6.68 -15.82 13.58
N LEU A 160 -6.95 -15.39 12.35
CA LEU A 160 -7.18 -13.98 12.03
C LEU A 160 -8.44 -13.43 12.71
N ALA A 161 -9.50 -14.23 12.82
CA ALA A 161 -10.74 -13.84 13.48
C ALA A 161 -10.59 -13.73 15.00
N SER A 162 -9.77 -14.59 15.61
CA SER A 162 -9.54 -14.62 17.06
C SER A 162 -8.40 -13.69 17.52
N HIS A 163 -7.57 -13.20 16.60
CA HIS A 163 -6.46 -12.33 16.93
C HIS A 163 -6.94 -11.00 17.54
N PRO A 164 -6.40 -10.57 18.70
CA PRO A 164 -6.73 -9.28 19.28
C PRO A 164 -6.04 -8.16 18.49
N TRP A 165 -6.69 -7.68 17.43
CA TRP A 165 -6.19 -6.57 16.62
C TRP A 165 -6.09 -5.25 17.41
N GLN A 166 -5.26 -4.34 16.93
CA GLN A 166 -5.09 -2.96 17.45
C GLN A 166 -4.50 -2.86 18.88
N GLN A 167 -3.76 -3.86 19.33
CA GLN A 167 -3.11 -3.83 20.66
C GLN A 167 -1.72 -3.16 20.63
N GLN A 168 -1.01 -3.26 19.51
CA GLN A 168 0.34 -2.73 19.36
C GLN A 168 0.33 -1.35 18.71
N PRO A 169 1.28 -0.46 19.07
CA PRO A 169 1.42 0.83 18.39
C PRO A 169 1.77 0.61 16.92
N CYS A 170 1.14 1.40 16.05
CA CYS A 170 1.50 1.45 14.64
C CYS A 170 2.84 2.20 14.47
N ILE A 171 3.53 1.97 13.35
CA ILE A 171 4.72 2.76 12.96
C ILE A 171 4.36 4.24 12.75
N LEU A 172 3.09 4.50 12.46
CA LEU A 172 2.55 5.84 12.31
C LEU A 172 2.56 6.60 13.64
N GLN A 173 2.98 7.86 13.61
CA GLN A 173 2.88 8.72 14.78
C GLN A 173 1.41 9.00 15.11
N ALA A 174 0.94 8.58 16.28
CA ALA A 174 -0.48 8.69 16.64
C ALA A 174 -1.01 10.14 16.76
N ARG A 175 -0.13 11.13 16.97
CA ARG A 175 -0.51 12.56 17.07
C ARG A 175 0.52 13.44 16.39
N ILE A 176 0.02 14.48 15.73
CA ILE A 176 0.85 15.58 15.21
C ILE A 176 1.24 16.47 16.40
N ASP A 177 2.48 16.94 16.44
CA ASP A 177 2.90 17.97 17.39
C ASP A 177 2.02 19.22 17.19
N PRO A 178 1.26 19.68 18.21
CA PRO A 178 0.36 20.82 18.07
C PRO A 178 1.07 22.13 17.71
N GLY A 179 2.39 22.22 17.91
CA GLY A 179 3.21 23.35 17.47
C GLY A 179 3.81 23.21 16.07
N LEU A 180 3.49 22.15 15.33
CA LEU A 180 4.10 21.85 14.04
C LEU A 180 3.62 22.80 12.94
N ASN A 181 4.49 23.73 12.54
CA ASN A 181 4.31 24.44 11.28
C ASN A 181 4.70 23.49 10.12
N VAL A 182 3.72 23.17 9.27
CA VAL A 182 3.86 22.22 8.13
C VAL A 182 4.97 22.66 7.16
N GLU A 183 5.08 23.95 6.87
CA GLU A 183 6.10 24.50 5.99
C GLU A 183 7.50 24.35 6.60
N ALA A 184 7.65 24.73 7.87
CA ALA A 184 8.93 24.57 8.60
C ALA A 184 9.35 23.10 8.70
N TYR A 185 8.38 22.20 8.87
CA TYR A 185 8.59 20.76 8.89
C TYR A 185 9.11 20.24 7.54
N TYR A 186 8.47 20.57 6.42
CA TYR A 186 8.96 20.16 5.10
C TYR A 186 10.31 20.80 4.74
N ARG A 187 10.56 22.07 5.11
CA ARG A 187 11.89 22.68 4.96
C ARG A 187 12.97 21.90 5.72
N ARG A 188 12.67 21.45 6.94
CA ARG A 188 13.57 20.60 7.73
C ARG A 188 13.78 19.22 7.10
N GLN A 189 12.74 18.62 6.52
CA GLN A 189 12.86 17.36 5.78
C GLN A 189 13.72 17.50 4.52
N GLN A 190 13.54 18.58 3.75
CA GLN A 190 14.36 18.89 2.58
C GLN A 190 15.82 19.10 2.95
N ALA A 191 16.11 19.77 4.08
CA ALA A 191 17.47 19.92 4.60
C ALA A 191 18.12 18.57 5.00
N ARG A 192 17.31 17.54 5.29
CA ARG A 192 17.77 16.15 5.51
C ARG A 192 17.89 15.35 4.21
N GLY A 193 17.64 15.96 3.05
CA GLY A 193 17.68 15.31 1.74
C GLY A 193 16.40 14.55 1.37
N ILE A 194 15.32 14.67 2.17
CA ILE A 194 14.05 14.02 1.88
C ILE A 194 13.28 14.86 0.85
N GLN A 195 13.12 14.33 -0.36
CA GLN A 195 12.34 14.97 -1.43
C GLN A 195 10.86 14.58 -1.31
N ALA A 196 10.11 15.31 -0.48
CA ALA A 196 8.66 15.23 -0.37
C ALA A 196 7.97 16.38 -1.13
N THR A 197 6.78 16.11 -1.67
CA THR A 197 5.90 17.13 -2.26
C THR A 197 5.37 18.02 -1.15
N SER A 198 5.80 19.29 -1.13
CA SER A 198 5.33 20.25 -0.14
C SER A 198 3.89 20.68 -0.42
N TYR A 199 3.19 21.12 0.63
CA TYR A 199 1.83 21.64 0.54
C TYR A 199 1.65 22.70 -0.55
N ASP A 200 2.54 23.70 -0.59
CA ASP A 200 2.46 24.82 -1.53
C ASP A 200 2.60 24.35 -2.99
N SER A 201 3.55 23.43 -3.24
CA SER A 201 3.76 22.86 -4.57
C SER A 201 2.55 22.08 -5.08
N ASP A 202 1.81 21.44 -4.17
CA ASP A 202 0.63 20.66 -4.53
C ASP A 202 -0.56 21.57 -4.90
N PHE A 203 -0.74 22.67 -4.17
CA PHE A 203 -1.79 23.67 -4.45
C PHE A 203 -1.52 24.49 -5.71
N ASP A 204 -0.28 24.89 -5.98
CA ASP A 204 0.04 25.65 -7.19
C ASP A 204 -0.11 24.81 -8.46
N SER A 205 0.23 23.52 -8.39
CA SER A 205 -0.04 22.58 -9.49
C SER A 205 -1.55 22.37 -9.75
N ALA A 206 -2.40 22.61 -8.74
CA ALA A 206 -3.84 22.53 -8.86
C ALA A 206 -4.46 23.76 -9.55
N LYS A 207 -3.86 24.94 -9.40
CA LYS A 207 -4.30 26.20 -10.02
C LYS A 207 -3.85 26.36 -11.47
N GLY A 208 -2.75 25.73 -11.88
CA GLY A 208 -2.21 25.82 -13.25
C GLY A 208 -3.12 25.26 -14.37
N THR A 209 -4.27 24.66 -14.04
CA THR A 209 -5.23 24.12 -15.02
C THR A 209 -6.47 24.98 -15.27
N PHE A 210 -6.60 26.15 -14.62
CA PHE A 210 -7.65 27.12 -14.92
C PHE A 210 -7.05 28.52 -15.08
N GLY A 211 -6.64 28.88 -16.30
CA GLY A 211 -6.24 30.25 -16.61
C GLY A 211 -5.38 30.41 -17.86
N SER A 212 -5.97 30.29 -19.05
CA SER A 212 -5.65 31.17 -20.19
C SER A 212 -6.68 30.98 -21.32
N GLU A 213 -7.88 31.52 -21.14
CA GLU A 213 -8.68 31.96 -22.29
C GLU A 213 -8.96 33.44 -22.05
N HIS A 214 -8.21 34.27 -22.77
CA HIS A 214 -8.52 35.67 -23.01
C HIS A 214 -9.43 35.75 -24.23
#